data_AF-A0A1F8ZUW0-F1
#
_entry.id   AF-A0A1F8ZUW0-F1
#
_cell.length_a   1.000
_cell.length_b   1.000
_cell.length_c   1.000
_cell.angle_alpha   90.00
_cell.angle_beta   90.00
_cell.angle_gamma   90.00
#
_symmetry.space_group_name_H-M   'P 1'
#
loop_
_entity.id
_entity.type
_entity.pdbx_description
1 polymer ?
#
loop_
_entity_poly.entity_id
_entity_poly.type
_entity_poly.pdbx_seq_one_letter_code
_entity_poly.pdbx_strand_id
1 'polypeptide(L)'
;MVTFQRTQVVGAEFLDEHTIRFNGIQEDHIYGMEISMKVRIDDGTILQIQGHMKRYTNFVCPQAISVLPKAVGLSLREAEWDKQVMREIGRKGCEHLAEIIIECGRCLDSAILSRDLARALKENPDLRQEEFLNSRKR
;
A
#
# COMPACT_ATOMS: atom_id res chain seq x y z
N MET A 1 17.68 -3.26 27.95
CA MET A 1 18.34 -3.48 26.64
C MET A 1 17.31 -3.14 25.59
N VAL A 2 17.52 -2.11 24.77
CA VAL A 2 16.53 -1.74 23.74
C VAL A 2 16.90 -2.50 22.47
N THR A 3 16.08 -3.49 22.16
CA THR A 3 16.13 -4.30 20.94
C THR A 3 15.66 -3.44 19.76
N PHE A 4 16.28 -3.60 18.59
CA PHE A 4 15.83 -2.97 17.35
C PHE A 4 14.32 -3.14 17.14
N GLN A 5 13.62 -2.05 16.88
CA GLN A 5 12.20 -2.05 16.52
C GLN A 5 12.04 -1.38 15.15
N ARG A 6 11.47 -2.13 14.20
CA ARG A 6 10.98 -1.63 12.93
C ARG A 6 9.49 -1.89 12.86
N THR A 7 8.74 -0.84 12.57
CA THR A 7 7.28 -0.88 12.43
C THR A 7 6.92 -0.43 11.03
N GLN A 8 6.01 -1.16 10.40
CA GLN A 8 5.41 -0.76 9.14
C GLN A 8 3.89 -0.80 9.29
N VAL A 9 3.23 0.30 8.93
CA VAL A 9 1.78 0.47 9.05
C VAL A 9 1.22 0.86 7.70
N VAL A 10 0.15 0.19 7.29
CA VAL A 10 -0.63 0.54 6.10
C VAL A 10 -2.03 0.93 6.55
N GLY A 11 -2.39 2.19 6.31
CA GLY A 11 -3.77 2.67 6.38
C GLY A 11 -4.40 2.66 4.99
N ALA A 12 -5.69 2.37 4.91
CA ALA A 12 -6.46 2.40 3.67
C ALA A 12 -7.74 3.23 3.85
N GLU A 13 -8.02 4.09 2.90
CA GLU A 13 -9.16 5.00 2.89
C GLU A 13 -9.84 4.97 1.53
N PHE A 14 -11.15 4.73 1.52
CA PHE A 14 -11.94 4.75 0.29
C PHE A 14 -12.37 6.19 0.00
N LEU A 15 -11.85 6.78 -1.06
CA LEU A 15 -12.21 8.15 -1.47
C LEU A 15 -13.57 8.16 -2.17
N ASP A 16 -13.85 7.11 -2.93
CA ASP A 16 -15.10 6.86 -3.66
C ASP A 16 -15.24 5.34 -3.94
N GLU A 17 -16.20 4.95 -4.78
CA GLU A 17 -16.45 3.55 -5.15
C GLU A 17 -15.30 2.89 -5.93
N HIS A 18 -14.51 3.70 -6.64
CA HIS A 18 -13.50 3.27 -7.61
C HIS A 18 -12.07 3.52 -7.15
N THR A 19 -11.87 4.32 -6.10
CA THR A 19 -10.55 4.79 -5.68
C THR A 19 -10.30 4.55 -4.21
N ILE A 20 -9.17 3.88 -3.93
CA ILE A 20 -8.63 3.70 -2.58
C ILE A 20 -7.32 4.46 -2.45
N ARG A 21 -7.13 5.14 -1.32
CA ARG A 21 -5.88 5.77 -0.91
C ARG A 21 -5.22 4.96 0.19
N PHE A 22 -4.02 4.49 -0.08
CA PHE A 22 -3.14 3.94 0.93
C PHE A 22 -2.22 5.00 1.51
N ASN A 23 -2.07 4.99 2.82
CA ASN A 23 -1.01 5.72 3.53
C ASN A 23 -0.12 4.68 4.22
N GLY A 24 1.08 4.50 3.70
CA GLY A 24 2.06 3.55 4.24
C GLY A 24 3.14 4.29 5.00
N ILE A 25 3.49 3.81 6.20
CA ILE A 25 4.55 4.38 7.04
C ILE A 25 5.51 3.27 7.41
N GLN A 26 6.80 3.55 7.31
CA GLN A 26 7.87 2.73 7.87
C GLN A 26 8.69 3.56 8.85
N GLU A 27 8.84 3.05 10.05
CA GLU A 27 9.51 3.72 11.15
C GLU A 27 10.45 2.74 11.86
N ASP A 28 11.73 3.09 11.94
CA ASP A 28 12.73 2.43 12.78
C ASP A 28 13.73 3.45 13.35
N HIS A 29 14.70 3.01 14.14
CA HIS A 29 15.69 3.91 14.76
C HIS A 29 16.57 4.73 13.78
N ILE A 30 16.67 4.34 12.52
CA ILE A 30 17.48 4.97 11.47
C ILE A 30 16.59 5.64 10.41
N TYR A 31 15.54 4.96 9.97
CA TYR A 31 14.70 5.38 8.85
C TYR A 31 13.28 5.75 9.31
N GLY A 32 12.75 6.81 8.72
CA GLY A 32 11.37 7.23 8.90
C GLY A 32 10.84 7.72 7.56
N MET A 33 9.92 6.97 6.97
CA MET A 33 9.42 7.22 5.61
C MET A 33 7.92 6.98 5.53
N GLU A 34 7.27 7.72 4.63
CA GLU A 34 5.85 7.55 4.36
C GLU A 34 5.54 7.69 2.88
N ILE A 35 4.49 7.01 2.44
CA ILE A 35 3.91 7.15 1.10
C ILE A 35 2.42 7.45 1.22
N SER A 36 1.91 8.21 0.25
CA SER A 36 0.48 8.30 -0.03
C SER A 36 0.25 7.86 -1.48
N MET A 37 -0.52 6.79 -1.67
CA MET A 37 -0.70 6.13 -2.95
C MET A 37 -2.20 5.95 -3.25
N LYS A 38 -2.68 6.52 -4.35
CA LYS A 38 -4.03 6.27 -4.85
C LYS A 38 -4.01 5.14 -5.86
N VAL A 39 -4.96 4.22 -5.71
CA VAL A 39 -5.11 3.03 -6.54
C VAL A 39 -6.56 2.95 -7.00
N ARG A 40 -6.75 2.61 -8.28
CA ARG A 40 -8.06 2.26 -8.81
C ARG A 40 -8.42 0.83 -8.40
N ILE A 41 -9.60 0.66 -7.83
CA ILE A 41 -10.06 -0.61 -7.24
C ILE A 41 -10.28 -1.68 -8.31
N ASP A 42 -10.83 -1.29 -9.46
CA ASP A 42 -11.26 -2.20 -10.52
C ASP A 42 -10.10 -3.04 -11.11
N ASP A 43 -8.97 -2.39 -11.39
CA ASP A 43 -7.81 -2.99 -12.06
C ASP A 43 -6.53 -2.96 -11.20
N GLY A 44 -6.60 -2.40 -10.00
CA GLY A 44 -5.44 -2.23 -9.12
C GLY A 44 -4.40 -1.24 -9.65
N THR A 45 -4.72 -0.39 -10.62
CA THR A 45 -3.76 0.55 -11.20
C THR A 45 -3.43 1.69 -10.22
N ILE A 46 -2.13 1.93 -10.02
CA ILE A 46 -1.64 3.10 -9.27
C ILE A 46 -1.91 4.36 -10.08
N LEU A 47 -2.73 5.26 -9.54
CA LEU A 47 -3.13 6.52 -10.18
C LEU A 47 -2.23 7.68 -9.80
N GLN A 48 -1.79 7.71 -8.55
CA GLN A 48 -0.97 8.78 -7.99
C GLN A 48 -0.15 8.22 -6.85
N ILE A 49 1.08 8.70 -6.71
CA ILE A 49 1.92 8.38 -5.58
C ILE A 49 2.75 9.59 -5.17
N GLN A 50 2.86 9.79 -3.86
CA GLN A 50 3.73 10.76 -3.22
C GLN A 50 4.47 10.06 -2.09
N GLY A 51 5.67 10.54 -1.77
CA GLY A 51 6.45 10.00 -0.65
C GLY A 51 7.24 11.08 0.04
N HIS A 52 7.56 10.83 1.30
CA HIS A 52 8.26 11.75 2.16
C HIS A 52 9.21 10.99 3.08
N MET A 53 10.40 11.53 3.29
CA MET A 53 11.44 10.94 4.14
C MET A 53 11.70 11.88 5.32
N LYS A 54 11.38 11.41 6.53
CA LYS A 54 11.60 12.13 7.79
C LYS A 54 12.99 11.86 8.37
N ARG A 55 13.46 10.61 8.30
CA ARG A 55 14.81 10.21 8.72
C ARG A 55 15.46 9.32 7.67
N TYR A 56 16.71 9.64 7.35
CA TYR A 56 17.53 8.95 6.35
C TYR A 56 19.02 9.22 6.63
N THR A 57 19.89 8.37 6.09
CA THR A 57 21.33 8.37 6.41
C THR A 57 22.21 9.04 5.37
N ASN A 58 21.72 9.22 4.14
CA ASN A 58 22.51 9.73 3.02
C ASN A 58 21.79 10.88 2.31
N PHE A 59 22.54 11.90 1.90
CA PHE A 59 22.03 13.07 1.17
C PHE A 59 21.37 12.72 -0.17
N VAL A 60 21.69 11.55 -0.75
CA VAL A 60 21.05 11.06 -1.98
C VAL A 60 19.68 10.43 -1.72
N CYS A 61 19.35 10.03 -0.49
CA CYS A 61 18.09 9.34 -0.18
C CYS A 61 16.85 10.16 -0.62
N PRO A 62 16.75 11.47 -0.31
CA PRO A 62 15.59 12.28 -0.73
C PRO A 62 15.40 12.34 -2.25
N GLN A 63 16.47 12.13 -3.05
CA GLN A 63 16.38 12.14 -4.51
C GLN A 63 15.52 10.97 -5.02
N ALA A 64 15.42 9.87 -4.26
CA ALA A 64 14.57 8.73 -4.60
C ALA A 64 13.08 9.08 -4.67
N ILE A 65 12.62 10.17 -4.01
CA ILE A 65 11.23 10.64 -4.10
C ILE A 65 10.87 10.97 -5.55
N SER A 66 11.82 11.51 -6.33
CA SER A 66 11.62 11.84 -7.75
C SER A 66 11.40 10.61 -8.64
N VAL A 67 11.70 9.41 -8.14
CA VAL A 67 11.54 8.13 -8.86
C VAL A 67 10.12 7.57 -8.72
N LEU A 68 9.41 7.93 -7.64
CA LEU A 68 8.06 7.42 -7.33
C LEU A 68 7.05 7.54 -8.47
N PRO A 69 7.00 8.62 -9.28
CA PRO A 69 6.08 8.71 -10.40
C PRO A 69 6.17 7.56 -11.40
N LYS A 70 7.29 6.83 -11.47
CA LYS A 70 7.44 5.63 -12.31
C LYS A 70 6.51 4.48 -11.90
N ALA A 71 5.97 4.49 -10.70
CA ALA A 71 4.98 3.51 -10.25
C ALA A 71 3.58 3.79 -10.78
N VAL A 72 3.30 5.03 -11.25
CA VAL A 72 1.99 5.38 -11.81
C VAL A 72 1.75 4.57 -13.08
N GLY A 73 0.57 3.97 -13.18
CA GLY A 73 0.19 3.08 -14.28
C GLY A 73 0.47 1.59 -14.02
N LEU A 74 1.28 1.24 -13.01
CA LEU A 74 1.46 -0.17 -12.63
C LEU A 74 0.17 -0.73 -12.05
N SER A 75 -0.23 -1.93 -12.46
CA SER A 75 -1.33 -2.67 -11.85
C SER A 75 -0.81 -3.60 -10.76
N LEU A 76 -1.42 -3.50 -9.58
CA LEU A 76 -1.20 -4.39 -8.43
C LEU A 76 -1.86 -5.78 -8.60
N ARG A 77 -2.49 -6.02 -9.75
CA ARG A 77 -3.11 -7.30 -10.14
C ARG A 77 -2.24 -8.10 -11.12
N GLU A 78 -1.27 -7.45 -11.76
CA GLU A 78 -0.39 -8.11 -12.72
C GLU A 78 0.53 -9.12 -12.03
N ALA A 79 0.88 -10.21 -12.72
CA ALA A 79 1.86 -11.14 -12.18
C ALA A 79 3.19 -10.40 -11.94
N GLU A 80 3.82 -10.64 -10.77
CA GLU A 80 5.15 -10.14 -10.45
C GLU A 80 5.25 -8.60 -10.36
N TRP A 81 4.13 -7.91 -10.15
CA TRP A 81 4.07 -6.46 -9.98
C TRP A 81 5.02 -5.97 -8.86
N ASP A 82 5.21 -6.76 -7.81
CA ASP A 82 6.08 -6.46 -6.67
C ASP A 82 7.56 -6.44 -7.08
N LYS A 83 7.98 -7.38 -7.93
CA LYS A 83 9.33 -7.38 -8.52
C LYS A 83 9.54 -6.19 -9.44
N GLN A 84 8.50 -5.79 -10.18
CA GLN A 84 8.56 -4.58 -11.00
C GLN A 84 8.71 -3.32 -10.14
N VAL A 85 7.95 -3.20 -9.04
CA VAL A 85 8.11 -2.10 -8.07
C VAL A 85 9.54 -2.09 -7.50
N MET A 86 10.08 -3.24 -7.10
CA MET A 86 11.45 -3.32 -6.58
C MET A 86 12.49 -2.92 -7.63
N ARG A 87 12.28 -3.29 -8.90
CA ARG A 87 13.18 -2.91 -10.01
C ARG A 87 13.11 -1.41 -10.32
N GLU A 88 11.91 -0.86 -10.42
CA GLU A 88 11.69 0.51 -10.91
C GLU A 88 11.82 1.57 -9.82
N ILE A 89 11.44 1.25 -8.59
CA ILE A 89 11.45 2.17 -7.44
C ILE A 89 12.57 1.83 -6.47
N GLY A 90 12.77 0.55 -6.17
CA GLY A 90 13.78 0.10 -5.20
C GLY A 90 15.20 0.36 -5.70
N ARG A 91 15.63 -0.42 -6.70
CA ARG A 91 16.99 -0.38 -7.25
C ARG A 91 17.36 0.94 -7.94
N LYS A 92 16.38 1.63 -8.53
CA LYS A 92 16.58 2.92 -9.19
C LYS A 92 16.34 4.12 -8.26
N GLY A 93 15.92 3.88 -7.01
CA GLY A 93 15.53 4.91 -6.06
C GLY A 93 15.84 4.48 -4.63
N CYS A 94 14.83 3.96 -3.92
CA CYS A 94 14.97 3.53 -2.52
C CYS A 94 14.19 2.24 -2.27
N GLU A 95 14.89 1.20 -1.81
CA GLU A 95 14.29 -0.10 -1.46
C GLU A 95 13.23 0.03 -0.36
N HIS A 96 13.46 0.88 0.65
CA HIS A 96 12.47 1.10 1.72
C HIS A 96 11.15 1.69 1.19
N LEU A 97 11.20 2.65 0.25
CA LEU A 97 9.98 3.17 -0.36
C LEU A 97 9.27 2.10 -1.21
N ALA A 98 10.03 1.27 -1.92
CA ALA A 98 9.48 0.15 -2.67
C ALA A 98 8.80 -0.89 -1.76
N GLU A 99 9.39 -1.21 -0.61
CA GLU A 99 8.78 -2.10 0.40
C GLU A 99 7.45 -1.55 0.92
N ILE A 100 7.34 -0.24 1.17
CA ILE A 100 6.07 0.38 1.57
C ILE A 100 5.02 0.24 0.48
N ILE A 101 5.36 0.49 -0.78
CA ILE A 101 4.44 0.32 -1.92
C ILE A 101 3.98 -1.13 -2.02
N ILE A 102 4.89 -2.10 -1.86
CA ILE A 102 4.59 -3.52 -1.93
C ILE A 102 3.63 -3.93 -0.80
N GLU A 103 3.85 -3.47 0.44
CA GLU A 103 2.91 -3.78 1.52
C GLU A 103 1.54 -3.11 1.28
N CYS A 104 1.49 -1.87 0.79
CA CYS A 104 0.23 -1.26 0.40
C CYS A 104 -0.50 -2.08 -0.68
N GLY A 105 0.22 -2.59 -1.68
CA GLY A 105 -0.38 -3.40 -2.74
C GLY A 105 -0.88 -4.76 -2.25
N ARG A 106 -0.15 -5.42 -1.35
CA ARG A 106 -0.58 -6.67 -0.70
C ARG A 106 -1.84 -6.49 0.14
N CYS A 107 -2.09 -5.28 0.66
CA CYS A 107 -3.29 -4.95 1.41
C CYS A 107 -4.53 -4.65 0.54
N LEU A 108 -4.41 -4.57 -0.80
CA LEU A 108 -5.51 -4.15 -1.67
C LEU A 108 -6.78 -4.99 -1.50
N ASP A 109 -6.66 -6.30 -1.65
CA ASP A 109 -7.81 -7.20 -1.54
C ASP A 109 -8.40 -7.24 -0.15
N SER A 110 -7.56 -7.29 0.88
CA SER A 110 -8.00 -7.27 2.27
C SER A 110 -8.76 -5.99 2.61
N ALA A 111 -8.32 -4.84 2.09
CA ALA A 111 -9.01 -3.57 2.28
C ALA A 111 -10.38 -3.57 1.60
N ILE A 112 -10.45 -4.00 0.33
CA ILE A 112 -11.71 -4.11 -0.43
C ILE A 112 -12.68 -5.06 0.27
N LEU A 113 -12.20 -6.24 0.70
CA LEU A 113 -13.00 -7.23 1.40
C LEU A 113 -13.54 -6.70 2.73
N SER A 114 -12.73 -5.94 3.47
CA SER A 114 -13.14 -5.28 4.72
C SER A 114 -14.25 -4.25 4.49
N ARG A 115 -14.13 -3.41 3.44
CA ARG A 115 -15.20 -2.47 3.04
C ARG A 115 -16.47 -3.20 2.69
N ASP A 116 -16.37 -4.22 1.86
CA ASP A 116 -17.54 -4.96 1.37
C ASP A 116 -18.25 -5.69 2.52
N LEU A 117 -17.49 -6.27 3.47
CA LEU A 117 -18.04 -6.84 4.69
C LEU A 117 -18.75 -5.78 5.53
N ALA A 118 -18.13 -4.61 5.72
CA ALA A 118 -18.73 -3.52 6.48
C ALA A 118 -20.03 -3.00 5.85
N ARG A 119 -20.15 -3.04 4.51
CA ARG A 119 -21.40 -2.74 3.80
C ARG A 119 -22.45 -3.83 4.00
N ALA A 120 -22.06 -5.09 3.83
CA ALA A 120 -22.97 -6.22 4.01
C ALA A 120 -23.54 -6.28 5.44
N LEU A 121 -22.72 -5.97 6.46
CA LEU A 121 -23.17 -5.89 7.86
C LEU A 121 -24.11 -4.70 8.12
N LYS A 122 -24.00 -3.60 7.37
CA LYS A 122 -24.97 -2.48 7.47
C LYS A 122 -26.33 -2.85 6.89
N GLU A 123 -26.35 -3.65 5.83
CA GLU A 123 -27.58 -4.12 5.18
C GLU A 123 -28.22 -5.28 5.95
N ASN A 124 -27.40 -6.18 6.51
CA ASN A 124 -27.83 -7.31 7.33
C ASN A 124 -26.93 -7.44 8.58
N PRO A 125 -27.32 -6.84 9.72
CA PRO A 125 -26.54 -6.90 10.96
C PRO A 125 -26.34 -8.31 11.53
N ASP A 126 -27.22 -9.26 11.19
CA ASP A 126 -27.14 -10.65 11.64
C ASP A 126 -26.26 -11.53 10.72
N LEU A 127 -25.72 -10.96 9.64
CA LEU A 127 -24.84 -11.67 8.71
C LEU A 127 -23.60 -12.17 9.44
N ARG A 128 -23.35 -13.47 9.37
CA ARG A 128 -22.12 -14.04 9.94
C ARG A 128 -20.97 -13.80 8.96
N GLN A 129 -19.83 -13.36 9.50
CA GLN A 129 -18.63 -13.07 8.70
C GLN A 129 -18.18 -14.30 7.87
N GLU A 130 -18.30 -15.51 8.41
CA GLU A 130 -17.97 -16.76 7.71
C GLU A 130 -18.82 -16.96 6.44
N GLU A 131 -20.12 -16.63 6.50
CA GLU A 131 -21.04 -16.74 5.37
C GLU A 131 -20.63 -15.78 4.25
N PHE A 132 -20.31 -14.54 4.63
CA PHE A 132 -19.80 -13.54 3.69
C PHE A 132 -18.50 -14.00 3.02
N LEU A 133 -17.51 -14.45 3.78
CA LEU A 133 -16.22 -14.89 3.24
C LEU A 133 -16.36 -16.09 2.30
N ASN A 134 -17.22 -17.05 2.64
CA ASN A 134 -17.47 -18.22 1.79
C ASN A 134 -18.16 -17.85 0.47
N SER A 135 -18.98 -16.79 0.44
CA SER A 135 -19.61 -16.31 -0.80
C SER A 135 -18.60 -15.72 -1.80
N ARG A 136 -17.43 -15.26 -1.33
CA ARG A 136 -16.39 -14.59 -2.13
C ARG A 136 -15.25 -15.50 -2.59
N LYS A 137 -15.21 -16.77 -2.15
CA LYS A 137 -14.18 -17.76 -2.54
C LYS A 137 -14.44 -18.45 -3.90
N ARG A 138 -15.42 -17.98 -4.68
CA ARG A 138 -15.79 -18.56 -5.99
C ARG A 138 -15.04 -17.93 -7.14
#